data_AF-A0A659UP66-F1
#
_entry.id   AF-A0A659UP66-F1
#
_cell.length_a   1.000
_cell.length_b   1.000
_cell.length_c   1.000
_cell.angle_alpha   90.00
_cell.angle_beta   90.00
_cell.angle_gamma   90.00
#
_symmetry.space_group_name_H-M   'P 1'
#
loop_
_entity.id
_entity.type
_entity.pdbx_description
1 polymer ?
#
loop_
_entity_poly.entity_id
_entity_poly.type
_entity_poly.pdbx_seq_one_letter_code
_entity_poly.pdbx_strand_id
1 'polypeptide(L)'
;GWTAQDIVAHLRSIGTEKNRAGMARFGINNATALGIGNADLRPLARKVKRNYERSLALWDTGIREARLMAAFTGEPKKIAIEECRRWAGDFDSWEIVDTVSDLFVDTPFWRQLVEEFAADEREFVRRTAFAILAWAAVHPK
;
A
#
# COMPACT_ATOMS: atom_id res chain seq x y z
N GLY A 1 -13.56 16.20 5.26
CA GLY A 1 -12.17 15.77 5.01
C GLY A 1 -12.04 15.41 3.53
N TRP A 2 -10.83 15.21 3.02
CA TRP A 2 -10.64 14.83 1.61
C TRP A 2 -11.26 13.46 1.31
N THR A 3 -11.98 13.36 0.19
CA THR A 3 -12.47 12.11 -0.40
C THR A 3 -11.36 11.37 -1.13
N ALA A 4 -11.63 10.12 -1.58
CA ALA A 4 -10.69 9.40 -2.43
C ALA A 4 -10.48 10.14 -3.77
N GLN A 5 -11.55 10.70 -4.33
CA GLN A 5 -11.54 11.48 -5.56
C GLN A 5 -10.69 12.75 -5.42
N ASP A 6 -10.80 13.47 -4.29
CA ASP A 6 -9.98 14.66 -4.02
C ASP A 6 -8.48 14.30 -3.96
N ILE A 7 -8.16 13.19 -3.30
CA ILE A 7 -6.77 12.69 -3.24
C ILE A 7 -6.27 12.32 -4.63
N VAL A 8 -7.04 11.54 -5.40
CA VAL A 8 -6.65 11.14 -6.76
C VAL A 8 -6.46 12.35 -7.67
N ALA A 9 -7.37 13.34 -7.61
CA ALA A 9 -7.25 14.57 -8.38
C ALA A 9 -5.96 15.33 -8.04
N HIS A 10 -5.64 15.43 -6.75
CA HIS A 10 -4.40 16.06 -6.31
C HIS A 10 -3.15 15.28 -6.73
N LEU A 11 -3.13 13.95 -6.56
CA LEU A 11 -2.02 13.11 -7.02
C LEU A 11 -1.79 13.33 -8.52
N ARG A 12 -2.85 13.34 -9.35
CA ARG A 12 -2.73 13.62 -10.78
C ARG A 12 -2.15 15.01 -11.08
N SER A 13 -2.45 16.02 -10.25
CA SER A 13 -1.92 17.38 -10.44
C SER A 13 -0.43 17.53 -10.13
N ILE A 14 0.14 16.65 -9.31
CA ILE A 14 1.55 16.75 -8.88
C ILE A 14 2.46 15.67 -9.51
N GLY A 15 1.86 14.66 -10.15
CA GLY A 15 2.57 13.61 -10.86
C GLY A 15 3.40 14.15 -12.03
N THR A 16 4.54 13.53 -12.30
CA THR A 16 5.42 13.92 -13.42
C THR A 16 5.88 12.71 -14.23
N GLU A 17 5.86 12.85 -15.55
CA GLU A 17 6.31 11.78 -16.46
C GLU A 17 7.81 11.47 -16.28
N LYS A 18 8.62 12.50 -15.99
CA LYS A 18 10.05 12.32 -15.70
C LYS A 18 10.28 11.36 -14.53
N ASN A 19 9.55 11.53 -13.43
CA ASN A 19 9.67 10.64 -12.28
C ASN A 19 9.11 9.26 -12.58
N ARG A 20 7.97 9.18 -13.28
CA ARG A 20 7.35 7.92 -13.70
C ARG A 20 8.29 7.07 -14.57
N ALA A 21 8.94 7.67 -15.56
CA ALA A 21 9.95 7.00 -16.38
C ALA A 21 11.15 6.54 -15.54
N GLY A 22 11.56 7.37 -14.58
CA GLY A 22 12.64 7.06 -13.64
C GLY A 22 12.31 5.95 -12.63
N MET A 23 11.09 5.44 -12.55
CA MET A 23 10.73 4.33 -11.64
C MET A 23 11.19 2.96 -12.15
N ALA A 24 11.31 2.78 -13.47
CA ALA A 24 11.71 1.51 -14.07
C ALA A 24 13.09 1.05 -13.59
N ARG A 25 14.01 1.99 -13.30
CA ARG A 25 15.35 1.69 -12.75
C ARG A 25 15.32 1.04 -11.36
N PHE A 26 14.19 1.10 -10.66
CA PHE A 26 13.98 0.52 -9.34
C PHE A 26 13.09 -0.74 -9.39
N GLY A 27 12.80 -1.27 -10.58
CA GLY A 27 11.94 -2.45 -10.73
C GLY A 27 10.49 -2.21 -10.31
N ILE A 28 10.02 -0.96 -10.34
CA ILE A 28 8.64 -0.60 -10.02
C ILE A 28 7.82 -0.62 -11.31
N ASN A 29 6.68 -1.32 -11.30
CA ASN A 29 5.71 -1.27 -12.38
C ASN A 29 5.15 0.16 -12.50
N ASN A 30 5.42 0.81 -13.64
CA ASN A 30 5.01 2.19 -13.88
C ASN A 30 3.73 2.32 -14.73
N ALA A 31 3.07 1.20 -15.05
CA ALA A 31 1.85 1.18 -15.84
C ALA A 31 0.75 2.06 -15.21
N THR A 32 0.57 1.95 -13.90
CA THR A 32 -0.46 2.71 -13.13
C THR A 32 0.12 3.86 -12.31
N ALA A 33 1.43 4.12 -12.42
CA ALA A 33 2.12 5.13 -11.64
C ALA A 33 1.94 6.54 -12.20
N LEU A 34 1.78 7.52 -11.31
CA LEU A 34 1.72 8.95 -11.60
C LEU A 34 3.09 9.63 -11.46
N GLY A 35 4.11 8.94 -10.94
CA GLY A 35 5.47 9.48 -10.82
C GLY A 35 5.68 10.29 -9.53
N ILE A 36 5.08 9.87 -8.42
CA ILE A 36 5.18 10.57 -7.13
C ILE A 36 5.96 9.71 -6.13
N GLY A 37 6.89 10.35 -5.42
CA GLY A 37 7.71 9.71 -4.41
C GLY A 37 7.11 9.83 -3.01
N ASN A 38 7.59 9.00 -2.08
CA ASN A 38 7.17 9.01 -0.68
C ASN A 38 7.42 10.35 0.04
N ALA A 39 8.34 11.19 -0.47
CA ALA A 39 8.58 12.54 0.03
C ALA A 39 7.34 13.44 -0.07
N ASP A 40 6.51 13.26 -1.10
CA ASP A 40 5.26 14.01 -1.28
C ASP A 40 4.05 13.27 -0.69
N LEU A 41 4.02 11.93 -0.80
CA LEU A 41 2.90 11.11 -0.33
C LEU A 41 2.78 11.11 1.20
N ARG A 42 3.89 11.01 1.95
CA ARG A 42 3.83 10.93 3.42
C ARG A 42 3.31 12.21 4.08
N PRO A 43 3.72 13.43 3.69
CA PRO A 43 3.09 14.66 4.17
C PRO A 43 1.59 14.73 3.84
N LEU A 44 1.19 14.32 2.64
CA LEU A 44 -0.22 14.28 2.26
C LEU A 44 -1.01 13.31 3.14
N ALA A 45 -0.50 12.10 3.38
CA ALA A 45 -1.11 11.10 4.25
C ALA A 45 -1.33 11.64 5.68
N ARG A 46 -0.33 12.34 6.24
CA ARG A 46 -0.47 12.99 7.55
C ARG A 46 -1.57 14.05 7.56
N LYS A 47 -1.68 14.85 6.49
CA LYS A 47 -2.70 15.90 6.34
C LYS A 47 -4.12 15.33 6.25
N VAL A 48 -4.32 14.27 5.47
CA VAL A 48 -5.65 13.66 5.25
C VAL A 48 -6.06 12.67 6.34
N LYS A 49 -5.10 12.27 7.20
CA LYS A 49 -5.25 11.37 8.36
C LYS A 49 -5.73 9.97 7.96
N ARG A 50 -5.91 9.08 8.94
CA ARG A 50 -6.47 7.74 8.72
C ARG A 50 -7.97 7.79 8.44
N ASN A 51 -8.45 6.92 7.56
CA ASN A 51 -9.87 6.69 7.29
C ASN A 51 -10.05 5.36 6.56
N TYR A 52 -10.75 4.41 7.19
CA TYR A 52 -10.98 3.07 6.65
C TYR A 52 -11.67 3.06 5.27
N GLU A 53 -12.86 3.65 5.14
CA GLU A 53 -13.64 3.61 3.89
C GLU A 53 -12.90 4.24 2.71
N ARG A 54 -12.22 5.36 2.96
CA ARG A 54 -11.40 6.02 1.95
C ARG A 54 -10.18 5.19 1.56
N SER A 55 -9.58 4.46 2.50
CA SER A 55 -8.44 3.60 2.17
C SER A 55 -8.84 2.48 1.19
N LEU A 56 -10.02 1.88 1.39
CA LEU A 56 -10.57 0.91 0.43
C LEU A 56 -10.83 1.55 -0.93
N ALA A 57 -11.51 2.70 -0.95
CA ALA A 57 -11.82 3.41 -2.18
C ALA A 57 -10.56 3.86 -2.94
N LEU A 58 -9.48 4.22 -2.25
CA LEU A 58 -8.19 4.53 -2.87
C LEU A 58 -7.53 3.29 -3.48
N TRP A 59 -7.61 2.14 -2.80
CA TRP A 59 -7.08 0.88 -3.32
C TRP A 59 -7.70 0.49 -4.65
N ASP A 60 -9.04 0.62 -4.73
CA ASP A 60 -9.86 0.23 -5.88
C ASP A 60 -9.60 1.10 -7.13
N THR A 61 -8.92 2.23 -7.00
CA THR A 61 -8.53 3.06 -8.15
C THR A 61 -7.49 2.39 -9.04
N GLY A 62 -6.73 1.41 -8.51
CA GLY A 62 -5.63 0.76 -9.22
C GLY A 62 -4.40 1.64 -9.46
N ILE A 63 -4.44 2.92 -9.07
CA ILE A 63 -3.32 3.86 -9.23
C ILE A 63 -2.27 3.56 -8.16
N ARG A 64 -0.99 3.37 -8.53
CA ARG A 64 0.11 3.04 -7.60
C ARG A 64 0.12 3.97 -6.39
N GLU A 65 0.16 5.28 -6.61
CA GLU A 65 0.25 6.26 -5.54
C GLU A 65 -1.01 6.30 -4.67
N ALA A 66 -2.19 6.02 -5.25
CA ALA A 66 -3.42 5.91 -4.48
C ALA A 66 -3.40 4.65 -3.59
N ARG A 67 -2.86 3.53 -4.06
CA ARG A 67 -2.64 2.31 -3.24
C ARG A 67 -1.64 2.55 -2.10
N LEU A 68 -0.56 3.29 -2.36
CA LEU A 68 0.35 3.72 -1.28
C LEU A 68 -0.38 4.61 -0.26
N MET A 69 -1.19 5.57 -0.72
CA MET A 69 -2.03 6.38 0.15
C MET A 69 -3.07 5.57 0.92
N ALA A 70 -3.64 4.52 0.32
CA ALA A 70 -4.52 3.57 1.01
C ALA A 70 -3.81 2.91 2.18
N ALA A 71 -2.60 2.37 1.95
CA ALA A 71 -1.80 1.77 3.02
C ALA A 71 -1.42 2.78 4.12
N PHE A 72 -0.97 3.98 3.76
CA PHE A 72 -0.60 5.02 4.74
C PHE A 72 -1.78 5.53 5.58
N THR A 73 -3.00 5.48 5.05
CA THR A 73 -4.21 6.03 5.69
C THR A 73 -5.19 4.97 6.15
N GLY A 74 -4.85 3.69 5.98
CA GLY A 74 -5.64 2.56 6.45
C GLY A 74 -5.74 2.51 7.97
N GLU A 75 -6.78 1.83 8.45
CA GLU A 75 -7.00 1.57 9.87
C GLU A 75 -6.86 0.06 10.13
N PRO A 76 -5.72 -0.40 10.67
CA PRO A 76 -5.41 -1.83 10.73
C PRO A 76 -6.35 -2.62 11.66
N LYS A 77 -6.99 -1.95 12.62
CA LYS A 77 -7.99 -2.57 13.49
C LYS A 77 -9.38 -2.70 12.87
N LYS A 78 -9.61 -2.07 11.70
CA LYS A 78 -10.90 -2.08 10.99
C LYS A 78 -10.84 -2.84 9.67
N ILE A 79 -9.66 -2.96 9.06
CA ILE A 79 -9.52 -3.71 7.82
C ILE A 79 -9.88 -5.18 8.04
N ALA A 80 -10.73 -5.73 7.16
CA ALA A 80 -11.12 -7.12 7.21
C ALA A 80 -10.01 -7.99 6.61
N ILE A 81 -9.89 -9.24 7.10
CA ILE A 81 -8.89 -10.18 6.59
C ILE A 81 -9.08 -10.46 5.08
N GLU A 82 -10.33 -10.46 4.61
CA GLU A 82 -10.63 -10.63 3.17
C GLU A 82 -10.13 -9.46 2.32
N GLU A 83 -10.18 -8.24 2.84
CA GLU A 83 -9.58 -7.09 2.15
C GLU A 83 -8.06 -7.24 2.10
N CYS A 84 -7.41 -7.73 3.15
CA CYS A 84 -5.98 -8.01 3.14
C CYS A 84 -5.60 -9.04 2.07
N ARG A 85 -6.38 -10.11 1.94
CA ARG A 85 -6.18 -11.15 0.91
C ARG A 85 -6.40 -10.59 -0.50
N ARG A 86 -7.45 -9.78 -0.69
CA ARG A 86 -7.74 -9.11 -1.96
C ARG A 86 -6.59 -8.19 -2.37
N TRP A 87 -6.14 -7.34 -1.43
CA TRP A 87 -5.01 -6.44 -1.66
C TRP A 87 -3.75 -7.23 -2.03
N ALA A 88 -3.44 -8.30 -1.29
CA ALA A 88 -2.27 -9.14 -1.59
C ALA A 88 -2.31 -9.75 -2.99
N GLY A 89 -3.49 -10.16 -3.46
CA GLY A 89 -3.69 -10.66 -4.83
C GLY A 89 -3.45 -9.62 -5.93
N ASP A 90 -3.54 -8.33 -5.60
CA ASP A 90 -3.34 -7.20 -6.52
C ASP A 90 -1.90 -6.67 -6.55
N PHE A 91 -1.01 -7.18 -5.69
CA PHE A 91 0.36 -6.68 -5.59
C PHE A 91 1.16 -6.97 -6.85
N ASP A 92 1.86 -5.95 -7.35
CA ASP A 92 2.62 -6.00 -8.60
C ASP A 92 4.02 -5.38 -8.49
N SER A 93 4.44 -5.00 -7.27
CA SER A 93 5.75 -4.43 -7.00
C SER A 93 6.16 -4.62 -5.54
N TRP A 94 7.47 -4.71 -5.32
CA TRP A 94 8.06 -4.84 -3.98
C TRP A 94 7.68 -3.67 -3.05
N GLU A 95 7.52 -2.46 -3.60
CA GLU A 95 7.21 -1.27 -2.81
C GLU A 95 5.79 -1.28 -2.26
N ILE A 96 4.81 -1.74 -3.05
CA ILE A 96 3.44 -1.93 -2.57
C ILE A 96 3.44 -2.97 -1.44
N VAL A 97 4.15 -4.10 -1.61
CA VAL A 97 4.28 -5.13 -0.57
C VAL A 97 4.84 -4.54 0.72
N ASP A 98 5.99 -3.88 0.65
CA ASP A 98 6.69 -3.36 1.83
C ASP A 98 5.85 -2.28 2.55
N THR A 99 5.15 -1.44 1.78
CA THR A 99 4.29 -0.37 2.31
C THR A 99 3.01 -0.92 2.95
N VAL A 100 2.36 -1.90 2.32
CA VAL A 100 1.14 -2.51 2.88
C VAL A 100 1.46 -3.40 4.08
N SER A 101 2.65 -4.00 4.12
CA SER A 101 3.08 -4.83 5.26
C SER A 101 3.17 -4.05 6.57
N ASP A 102 3.56 -2.77 6.51
CA ASP A 102 3.53 -1.83 7.67
C ASP A 102 2.10 -1.64 8.21
N LEU A 103 1.07 -1.66 7.34
CA LEU A 103 -0.33 -1.67 7.78
C LEU A 103 -0.72 -3.05 8.32
N PHE A 104 -0.37 -4.13 7.63
CA PHE A 104 -0.84 -5.48 7.96
C PHE A 104 -0.28 -6.00 9.28
N VAL A 105 0.96 -5.66 9.64
CA VAL A 105 1.56 -6.05 10.93
C VAL A 105 0.80 -5.51 12.15
N ASP A 106 0.00 -4.47 11.97
CA ASP A 106 -0.84 -3.87 13.01
C ASP A 106 -2.25 -4.48 13.12
N THR A 107 -2.61 -5.39 12.22
CA THR A 107 -3.92 -6.06 12.23
C THR A 107 -4.01 -7.11 13.34
N PRO A 108 -5.20 -7.42 13.87
CA PRO A 108 -5.34 -8.43 14.93
C PRO A 108 -5.03 -9.86 14.46
N PHE A 109 -5.00 -10.09 13.14
CA PHE A 109 -4.83 -11.40 12.50
C PHE A 109 -3.52 -11.49 11.68
N TRP A 110 -2.54 -10.62 11.92
CA TRP A 110 -1.32 -10.57 11.11
C TRP A 110 -0.55 -11.90 11.05
N ARG A 111 -0.57 -12.70 12.14
CA ARG A 111 0.08 -14.03 12.17
C ARG A 111 -0.60 -15.01 11.22
N GLN A 112 -1.93 -14.96 11.15
CA GLN A 112 -2.71 -15.77 10.21
C GLN A 112 -2.39 -15.37 8.76
N LEU A 113 -2.27 -14.06 8.47
CA LEU A 113 -1.83 -13.61 7.15
C LEU A 113 -0.44 -14.13 6.78
N VAL A 114 0.51 -14.15 7.73
CA VAL A 114 1.85 -14.69 7.49
C VAL A 114 1.79 -16.17 7.10
N GLU A 115 1.05 -16.99 7.85
CA GLU A 115 0.91 -18.42 7.56
C GLU A 115 0.28 -18.66 6.18
N GLU A 116 -0.83 -17.99 5.89
CA GLU A 116 -1.55 -18.11 4.62
C GLU A 116 -0.67 -17.65 3.44
N PHE A 117 -0.08 -16.46 3.56
CA PHE A 117 0.71 -15.87 2.48
C PHE A 117 2.02 -16.63 2.24
N ALA A 118 2.66 -17.17 3.28
CA ALA A 118 3.89 -17.95 3.12
C ALA A 118 3.68 -19.23 2.31
N ALA A 119 2.48 -19.82 2.39
CA ALA A 119 2.10 -21.01 1.62
C ALA A 119 1.73 -20.70 0.16
N ASP A 120 1.42 -19.45 -0.18
CA ASP A 120 1.04 -19.06 -1.54
C ASP A 120 2.25 -19.10 -2.51
N GLU A 121 2.06 -19.53 -3.75
CA GLU A 121 3.14 -19.60 -4.77
C GLU A 121 3.35 -18.30 -5.54
N ARG A 122 2.40 -17.37 -5.49
CA ARG A 122 2.51 -16.07 -6.16
C ARG A 122 3.56 -15.24 -5.45
N GLU A 123 4.56 -14.79 -6.20
CA GLU A 123 5.76 -14.11 -5.68
C GLU A 123 5.45 -13.00 -4.66
N PHE A 124 4.60 -12.04 -5.02
CA PHE A 124 4.31 -10.90 -4.16
C PHE A 124 3.44 -11.25 -2.95
N VAL A 125 2.52 -12.21 -3.08
CA VAL A 125 1.75 -12.71 -1.94
C VAL A 125 2.71 -13.34 -0.94
N ARG A 126 3.55 -14.28 -1.40
CA ARG A 126 4.56 -14.94 -0.56
C ARG A 126 5.52 -13.94 0.08
N ARG A 127 6.01 -12.96 -0.68
CA ARG A 127 6.89 -11.89 -0.17
C ARG A 127 6.24 -11.13 1.00
N THR A 128 4.93 -10.93 0.97
CA THR A 128 4.19 -10.20 2.00
C THR A 128 4.29 -10.89 3.36
N ALA A 129 4.27 -12.22 3.42
CA ALA A 129 4.48 -12.95 4.67
C ALA A 129 5.82 -12.58 5.34
N PHE A 130 6.89 -12.60 4.56
CA PHE A 130 8.23 -12.29 5.04
C PHE A 130 8.40 -10.80 5.38
N ALA A 131 7.77 -9.91 4.62
CA ALA A 131 7.76 -8.49 4.91
C ALA A 131 7.03 -8.17 6.22
N ILE A 132 5.86 -8.78 6.48
CA ILE A 132 5.15 -8.66 7.77
C ILE A 132 6.02 -9.17 8.92
N LEU A 133 6.69 -10.32 8.76
CA LEU A 133 7.60 -10.85 9.79
C LEU A 133 8.77 -9.90 10.08
N ALA A 134 9.37 -9.33 9.04
CA ALA A 134 10.44 -8.35 9.19
C ALA A 134 9.97 -7.10 9.95
N TRP A 135 8.81 -6.56 9.58
CA TRP A 135 8.18 -5.44 10.31
C TRP A 135 7.92 -5.79 11.77
N ALA A 136 7.39 -6.99 12.06
CA ALA A 136 7.09 -7.45 13.42
C ALA A 136 8.35 -7.60 14.29
N ALA A 137 9.49 -7.95 13.70
CA ALA A 137 10.75 -8.12 14.42
C ALA A 137 11.42 -6.78 14.78
N VAL A 138 11.29 -5.76 13.92
CA VAL A 138 11.97 -4.46 14.10
C VAL A 138 11.10 -3.37 14.70
N HIS A 139 9.78 -3.60 14.82
CA HIS A 139 8.85 -2.75 15.55
C HIS A 139 8.38 -3.48 16.81
N PRO A 140 9.23 -3.59 17.85
CA PRO A 140 8.78 -4.09 19.13
C PRO A 140 7.66 -3.16 19.62
N LYS A 141 6.48 -3.73 19.77
CA LYS A 141 5.35 -3.09 20.44
C LYS A 141 5.46 -3.26 21.94
#